data_AF-A0AAJ2AY13-F1
#
_entry.id   AF-A0AAJ2AY13-F1
#
_cell.length_a   1.000
_cell.length_b   1.000
_cell.length_c   1.000
_cell.angle_alpha   90.00
_cell.angle_beta   90.00
_cell.angle_gamma   90.00
#
_symmetry.space_group_name_H-M   'P 1'
#
loop_
_entity.id
_entity.type
_entity.pdbx_description
1 polymer ?
#
loop_
_entity_poly.entity_id
_entity_poly.type
_entity_poly.pdbx_seq_one_letter_code
_entity_poly.pdbx_strand_id
1 'polypeptide(L)' 'MFQAAKIGALPEQFVSLDAAINYIAGTPTDASEVRPWVRNIETQTFVIIGGRVQPRAEERQ' A
#
# COMPACT_ATOMS: atom_id res chain seq x y z
N MET A 1 11.89 11.18 -5.18
CA MET A 1 10.65 11.33 -4.36
C MET A 1 9.71 10.14 -4.61
N PHE A 2 8.90 9.78 -3.62
CA PHE A 2 8.02 8.60 -3.67
C PHE A 2 6.56 8.99 -3.43
N GLN A 3 5.64 8.26 -4.04
CA GLN A 3 4.23 8.26 -3.69
C GLN A 3 3.86 6.91 -3.09
N ALA A 4 2.97 6.88 -2.10
CA ALA A 4 2.42 5.65 -1.60
C ALA A 4 0.91 5.77 -1.44
N ALA A 5 0.18 4.70 -1.76
CA ALA A 5 -1.27 4.67 -1.61
C ALA A 5 -1.71 3.47 -0.78
N LYS A 6 -2.72 3.73 0.06
CA LYS A 6 -3.48 2.72 0.80
C LYS A 6 -4.84 2.54 0.15
N ILE A 7 -5.49 1.44 0.50
CA ILE A 7 -6.89 1.19 0.16
C ILE A 7 -7.75 2.37 0.64
N GLY A 8 -8.62 2.87 -0.24
CA GLY A 8 -9.58 3.93 0.07
C GLY A 8 -8.98 5.32 0.33
N ALA A 9 -7.66 5.49 0.19
CA ALA A 9 -6.97 6.76 0.44
C ALA A 9 -6.35 7.33 -0.84
N LEU A 10 -6.24 8.66 -0.90
CA LEU A 10 -5.46 9.33 -1.94
C LEU A 10 -3.95 9.06 -1.75
N PRO A 11 -3.16 9.01 -2.83
CA PRO A 11 -1.71 8.81 -2.71
C PRO A 11 -1.02 9.95 -1.95
N GLU A 12 -0.20 9.60 -0.97
CA GLU A 12 0.64 10.53 -0.21
C GLU A 12 2.07 10.57 -0.75
N GLN A 13 2.77 11.70 -0.58
CA GLN A 13 4.15 11.89 -1.06
C GLN A 13 5.18 11.80 0.08
N PHE A 14 6.30 11.16 -0.20
CA PHE A 14 7.38 10.90 0.73
C PHE A 14 8.74 11.21 0.10
N VAL A 15 9.67 11.72 0.91
CA VAL A 15 11.04 12.03 0.47
C VAL A 15 11.87 10.76 0.31
N SER A 16 11.65 9.76 1.17
CA SER A 16 12.39 8.49 1.16
C SER A 16 11.49 7.28 0.88
N LEU A 17 12.10 6.24 0.31
CA LEU A 17 11.42 4.96 0.07
C LEU A 17 10.99 4.32 1.39
N ASP A 18 11.85 4.34 2.41
CA ASP A 18 11.53 3.74 3.72
C ASP A 18 10.31 4.39 4.37
N ALA A 19 10.14 5.71 4.26
CA ALA A 19 8.95 6.39 4.78
C ALA A 19 7.68 5.95 4.03
N ALA A 20 7.75 5.80 2.70
CA ALA A 20 6.65 5.31 1.88
C ALA A 20 6.29 3.84 2.20
N ILE A 21 7.30 2.99 2.43
CA ILE A 21 7.11 1.59 2.83
C ILE A 21 6.48 1.51 4.23
N ASN A 22 7.02 2.24 5.20
CA ASN A 22 6.50 2.28 6.57
C ASN A 22 5.08 2.82 6.62
N TYR A 23 4.74 3.78 5.75
CA TYR A 23 3.38 4.29 5.64
C TYR A 23 2.40 3.17 5.28
N ILE A 24 2.68 2.36 4.24
CA ILE A 24 1.76 1.28 3.83
C ILE A 24 1.91 -0.01 4.64
N ALA A 25 2.99 -0.18 5.40
CA ALA A 25 3.21 -1.33 6.27
C ALA A 25 2.05 -1.52 7.25
N GLY A 26 1.55 -2.75 7.36
CA GLY A 26 0.43 -3.08 8.23
C GLY A 26 -0.95 -2.63 7.74
N THR A 27 -1.04 -2.02 6.56
CA THR A 27 -2.36 -1.71 5.96
C THR A 27 -3.02 -3.02 5.55
N PRO A 28 -4.25 -3.29 6.00
CA PRO A 28 -4.98 -4.48 5.58
C PRO A 28 -5.14 -4.47 4.06
N THR A 29 -5.10 -5.65 3.45
CA THR A 29 -5.31 -5.81 2.00
C THR A 29 -6.50 -6.70 1.75
N ASP A 30 -7.46 -6.22 0.97
CA ASP A 30 -8.56 -7.01 0.43
C ASP A 30 -8.23 -7.43 -1.01
N ALA A 31 -8.62 -8.64 -1.41
CA ALA A 31 -8.38 -9.15 -2.76
C ALA A 31 -9.27 -8.47 -3.83
N SER A 32 -10.39 -7.88 -3.41
CA SER A 32 -11.33 -7.14 -4.26
C SER A 32 -10.93 -5.67 -4.47
N GLU A 33 -9.88 -5.20 -3.79
CA GLU A 33 -9.47 -3.81 -3.79
C GLU A 33 -8.05 -3.62 -4.34
N VAL A 34 -7.73 -2.37 -4.70
CA VAL A 34 -6.40 -2.01 -5.20
C VAL A 34 -5.37 -2.21 -4.10
N ARG A 35 -4.40 -3.10 -4.33
CA ARG A 35 -3.34 -3.39 -3.37
C ARG A 35 -2.50 -2.13 -3.07
N PRO A 36 -2.03 -1.94 -1.83
CA PRO A 36 -1.09 -0.88 -1.51
C PRO A 36 0.15 -0.93 -2.38
N TRP A 37 0.60 0.23 -2.82
CA TRP A 37 1.75 0.39 -3.71
C TRP A 37 2.58 1.59 -3.31
N VAL A 38 3.86 1.54 -3.65
CA VAL A 38 4.77 2.68 -3.65
C VAL A 38 5.22 2.94 -5.08
N ARG A 39 5.34 4.20 -5.49
CA ARG A 39 5.81 4.62 -6.81
C ARG A 39 6.97 5.58 -6.63
N ASN A 40 8.07 5.33 -7.33
CA ASN A 40 9.11 6.34 -7.52
C ASN A 40 8.61 7.35 -8.57
N ILE A 41 8.51 8.62 -8.20
CA ILE A 41 7.98 9.67 -9.07
C ILE A 41 8.94 9.97 -10.23
N GLU A 42 10.24 9.90 -9.99
CA GLU A 42 11.27 10.23 -10.99
C GLU A 42 11.38 9.14 -12.03
N THR A 43 11.48 7.88 -11.59
CA THR A 43 11.66 6.74 -12.49
C THR A 43 10.34 6.13 -12.96
N GLN A 44 9.21 6.63 -12.45
CA GLN A 44 7.86 6.13 -12.74
C GLN A 44 7.68 4.64 -12.41
N THR A 45 8.56 4.07 -11.59
CA THR A 45 8.59 2.65 -11.24
C THR A 45 7.71 2.37 -10.04
N PHE A 46 7.00 1.24 -10.06
CA PHE A 46 6.16 0.79 -8.95
C PHE A 46 6.85 -0.31 -8.14
N VAL A 47 6.73 -0.21 -6.82
CA VAL A 47 6.99 -1.25 -5.84
C VAL A 47 5.63 -1.65 -5.27
N ILE A 48 5.13 -2.81 -5.69
CA ILE A 48 3.89 -3.37 -5.18
C ILE A 48 4.25 -4.21 -3.95
N ILE A 49 3.81 -3.77 -2.77
CA ILE A 49 4.00 -4.57 -1.55
C ILE A 49 2.80 -5.50 -1.44
N GLY A 50 3.00 -6.75 -1.86
CA GLY A 50 2.04 -7.81 -1.66
C GLY A 50 1.89 -8.13 -0.17
N GLY A 51 1.01 -7.41 0.52
CA GLY A 51 0.51 -7.83 1.83
C GLY A 51 -0.13 -9.22 1.69
N ARG A 52 0.11 -10.10 2.67
CA ARG A 52 -0.72 -11.31 2.80
C ARG A 52 -2.17 -10.83 2.92
N VAL A 53 -3.06 -11.37 2.09
CA VAL A 53 -4.50 -11.14 2.23
C VAL A 53 -4.85 -11.51 3.66
N GLN A 54 -5.29 -10.53 4.45
CA GLN A 54 -5.75 -10.81 5.80
C GLN A 54 -7.22 -11.18 5.62
N PRO A 55 -7.63 -12.42 5.92
CA PRO A 55 -9.02 -12.81 5.75
C PRO A 55 -9.90 -11.83 6.54
N ARG A 56 -10.96 -11.32 5.92
CA ARG A 56 -11.97 -10.53 6.60
C ARG A 56 -12.43 -11.35 7.80
N ALA A 57 -12.33 -10.80 9.00
CA ALA A 57 -12.83 -11.45 10.20
C ALA A 57 -14.36 -11.33 10.24
N GLU A 58 -15.05 -11.97 9.30
CA GLU A 58 -16.50 -12.20 9.25
C GLU A 58 -16.61 -13.59 8.59
N GLU A 59 -17.07 -14.69 9.19
CA GLU A 59 -17.97 -14.90 10.33
C GLU A 59 -17.51 -16.17 11.07
N ARG A 60 -17.18 -16.08 12.37
CA ARG A 60 -17.36 -17.22 13.27
C ARG A 60 -18.81 -17.16 13.74
N GLN A 61 -19.73 -17.70 12.95
CA GLN A 61 -21.03 -18.17 13.47
C GLN A 61 -20.87 -19.61 13.92
#